data_AF-A0A2S1R0G2-F1
#
_entry.id   AF-A0A2S1R0G2-F1
#
_cell.length_a   1.000
_cell.length_b   1.000
_cell.length_c   1.000
_cell.angle_alpha   90.00
_cell.angle_beta   90.00
_cell.angle_gamma   90.00
#
_symmetry.space_group_name_H-M   'P 1'
#
loop_
_entity.id
_entity.type
_entity.pdbx_description
1 polymer ?
#
loop_
_entity_poly.entity_id
_entity_poly.type
_entity_poly.pdbx_seq_one_letter_code
_entity_poly.pdbx_strand_id
1 'polypeptide(L)'
;MNNSKAHYIIFHPEHARCCVEVNATVKDNDTIIPNWKGKIYVDAIGAGNEDPFVFNDPWIYSYCHASQLRRNFRNDSFVQKGSNLVFVSGQDAEKGMLTVDTVFHINDAYRWQKNPLDLPNKFSQHYFNDKSDLWNRHLKFPITEKVHDSVSHTYEAKKYRPDNPEYSFLPLEKSGIRTSISFENIPREIRNKITTRIKGKYPALLSQIEMDIIISMINQKSQIQVLGDIILSEQIAFYYKKC
;
A
#
# COMPACT_ATOMS: atom_id res chain seq x y z
N MET A 1 7.02 -25.76 -13.28
CA MET A 1 5.67 -25.31 -12.89
C MET A 1 5.73 -23.80 -12.77
N ASN A 2 4.95 -23.06 -13.57
CA ASN A 2 4.84 -21.61 -13.42
C ASN A 2 4.08 -21.33 -12.12
N ASN A 3 4.77 -20.94 -11.06
CA ASN A 3 4.10 -20.48 -9.84
C ASN A 3 3.31 -19.22 -10.18
N SER A 4 1.99 -19.30 -10.13
CA SER A 4 1.11 -18.14 -10.24
C SER A 4 1.46 -17.12 -9.15
N LYS A 5 1.49 -15.84 -9.52
CA LYS A 5 1.73 -14.73 -8.59
C LYS A 5 0.59 -14.66 -7.59
N ALA A 6 0.89 -14.33 -6.34
CA ALA A 6 -0.15 -14.06 -5.36
C ALA A 6 -0.59 -12.60 -5.44
N HIS A 7 -1.91 -12.38 -5.39
CA HIS A 7 -2.53 -11.06 -5.35
C HIS A 7 -3.42 -10.97 -4.12
N TYR A 8 -3.38 -9.86 -3.38
CA TYR A 8 -4.04 -9.79 -2.09
C TYR A 8 -4.87 -8.54 -1.89
N ILE A 9 -5.98 -8.69 -1.18
CA ILE A 9 -6.65 -7.59 -0.47
C ILE A 9 -6.21 -7.62 0.98
N ILE A 10 -5.67 -6.52 1.47
CA ILE A 10 -5.11 -6.34 2.80
C ILE A 10 -6.00 -5.38 3.58
N PHE A 11 -6.49 -5.82 4.74
CA PHE A 11 -7.39 -5.03 5.59
C PHE A 11 -6.59 -4.31 6.67
N HIS A 12 -6.57 -2.97 6.65
CA HIS A 12 -5.99 -2.17 7.73
C HIS A 12 -7.09 -1.58 8.63
N PRO A 13 -6.81 -1.45 9.93
CA PRO A 13 -7.72 -0.82 10.86
C PRO A 13 -7.78 0.69 10.64
N GLU A 14 -8.98 1.26 10.69
CA GLU A 14 -9.25 2.69 10.46
C GLU A 14 -8.58 3.60 11.48
N HIS A 15 -8.44 3.17 12.73
CA HIS A 15 -7.74 3.96 13.75
C HIS A 15 -6.24 4.13 13.48
N ALA A 16 -5.66 3.34 12.56
CA ALA A 16 -4.27 3.49 12.14
C ALA A 16 -4.11 4.52 11.01
N ARG A 17 -5.22 5.05 10.46
CA ARG A 17 -5.19 5.99 9.33
C ARG A 17 -5.36 7.44 9.79
N CYS A 18 -4.73 8.34 9.06
CA CYS A 18 -4.96 9.77 9.14
C CYS A 18 -5.27 10.35 7.76
N CYS A 19 -6.12 11.38 7.74
CA CYS A 19 -6.43 12.15 6.55
C CYS A 19 -5.57 13.41 6.56
N VAL A 20 -4.75 13.61 5.53
CA VAL A 20 -3.71 14.64 5.51
C VAL A 20 -3.75 15.42 4.21
N GLU A 21 -3.39 16.70 4.29
CA GLU A 21 -3.30 17.58 3.13
C GLU A 21 -1.91 17.52 2.50
N VAL A 22 -1.86 17.35 1.18
CA VAL A 22 -0.63 17.15 0.42
C VAL A 22 -0.63 17.98 -0.85
N ASN A 23 0.58 18.24 -1.35
CA ASN A 23 0.82 18.48 -2.77
C ASN A 23 1.24 17.14 -3.39
N ALA A 24 0.71 16.79 -4.56
CA ALA A 24 1.05 15.54 -5.24
C ALA A 24 0.90 15.66 -6.76
N THR A 25 1.46 14.70 -7.49
CA THR A 25 1.09 14.46 -8.89
C THR A 25 -0.11 13.51 -8.92
N VAL A 26 -1.18 13.92 -9.61
CA VAL A 26 -2.39 13.09 -9.77
C VAL A 26 -2.74 12.90 -11.24
N LYS A 27 -3.47 11.82 -11.52
CA LYS A 27 -4.26 11.63 -12.73
C LYS A 27 -5.72 11.91 -12.40
N ASP A 28 -6.25 13.01 -12.91
CA ASP A 28 -7.69 13.32 -12.85
C ASP A 28 -8.32 12.91 -14.19
N ASN A 29 -9.10 11.83 -14.17
CA ASN A 29 -9.56 11.09 -15.33
C ASN A 29 -8.37 10.65 -16.22
N ASP A 30 -8.08 11.41 -17.28
CA ASP A 30 -6.97 11.16 -18.21
C ASP A 30 -5.96 12.33 -18.28
N THR A 31 -6.12 13.32 -17.40
CA THR A 31 -5.22 14.48 -17.33
C THR A 31 -4.25 14.33 -16.16
N ILE A 32 -2.96 14.51 -16.43
CA ILE A 32 -1.94 14.57 -15.38
C ILE A 32 -1.86 15.99 -14.84
N ILE A 33 -2.06 16.14 -13.54
CA ILE A 33 -2.02 17.42 -12.83
C ILE A 33 -0.86 17.36 -11.82
N PRO A 34 0.27 18.04 -12.09
CA PRO A 34 1.33 18.20 -11.11
C PRO A 34 0.93 19.21 -10.03
N ASN A 35 1.52 19.09 -8.84
CA ASN A 35 1.27 19.98 -7.69
C ASN A 35 -0.22 20.12 -7.32
N TRP A 36 -1.00 19.07 -7.54
CA TRP A 36 -2.39 19.01 -7.09
C TRP A 36 -2.43 19.08 -5.56
N LYS A 37 -3.33 19.91 -5.05
CA LYS A 37 -3.57 20.07 -3.62
C LYS A 37 -4.84 19.34 -3.24
N GLY A 38 -4.74 18.49 -2.22
CA GLY A 38 -5.92 17.86 -1.66
C GLY A 38 -5.59 16.92 -0.53
N LYS A 39 -6.59 16.12 -0.16
CA LYS A 39 -6.50 15.20 0.98
C LYS A 39 -6.24 13.79 0.49
N ILE A 40 -5.36 13.10 1.22
CA ILE A 40 -5.12 11.66 1.06
C ILE A 40 -5.25 10.96 2.41
N TYR A 41 -5.36 9.64 2.37
CA TYR A 41 -5.47 8.79 3.54
C TYR A 41 -4.24 7.91 3.60
N VAL A 42 -3.50 8.00 4.70
CA VAL A 42 -2.25 7.28 4.92
C VAL A 42 -2.21 6.76 6.36
N ASP A 43 -1.32 5.82 6.64
CA ASP A 43 -1.04 5.44 8.02
C ASP A 43 -0.58 6.65 8.85
N ALA A 44 -0.83 6.62 10.16
CA ALA A 44 -0.57 7.72 11.07
C ALA A 44 0.88 8.24 10.93
N ILE A 45 1.01 9.48 10.47
CA ILE A 45 2.31 10.06 10.16
C ILE A 45 3.13 10.24 11.45
N GLY A 46 4.40 9.84 11.40
CA GLY A 46 5.32 9.99 12.53
C GLY A 46 4.98 9.14 13.75
N ALA A 47 3.96 8.28 13.67
CA ALA A 47 3.53 7.38 14.74
C ALA A 47 3.61 5.93 14.26
N GLY A 48 4.62 5.20 14.74
CA GLY A 48 4.87 3.82 14.30
C GLY A 48 5.35 3.74 12.86
N ASN A 49 5.20 2.57 12.24
CA ASN A 49 5.61 2.32 10.88
C ASN A 49 4.50 2.68 9.88
N GLU A 50 4.80 3.63 8.99
CA GLU A 50 3.87 4.01 7.92
C GLU A 50 3.94 2.96 6.79
N ASP A 51 2.89 2.17 6.55
CA ASP A 51 2.98 1.02 5.64
C ASP A 51 1.66 0.76 4.88
N PRO A 52 1.56 1.05 3.56
CA PRO A 52 2.65 1.44 2.67
C PRO A 52 3.16 2.86 2.94
N PHE A 53 4.48 3.03 2.84
CA PHE A 53 5.14 4.33 2.92
C PHE A 53 5.09 5.04 1.57
N VAL A 54 4.17 6.00 1.46
CA VAL A 54 3.89 6.72 0.19
C VAL A 54 4.63 8.05 0.03
N PHE A 55 5.36 8.50 1.06
CA PHE A 55 6.15 9.74 1.05
C PHE A 55 7.59 9.53 0.56
N ASN A 56 7.84 8.44 -0.16
CA ASN A 56 9.11 8.17 -0.84
C ASN A 56 8.83 7.84 -2.29
N ASP A 57 9.73 8.19 -3.20
CA ASP A 57 9.59 7.79 -4.59
C ASP A 57 10.69 6.80 -4.99
N PRO A 58 10.37 5.52 -5.28
CA PRO A 58 9.04 4.88 -5.29
C PRO A 58 8.49 4.57 -3.88
N TRP A 59 7.17 4.33 -3.77
CA TRP A 59 6.55 3.92 -2.50
C TRP A 59 7.05 2.54 -2.04
N ILE A 60 7.07 2.35 -0.72
CA ILE A 60 7.70 1.18 -0.10
C ILE A 60 6.73 0.48 0.84
N TYR A 61 6.67 -0.85 0.79
CA TYR A 61 5.87 -1.68 1.71
C TYR A 61 6.73 -2.77 2.35
N SER A 62 6.79 -2.85 3.69
CA SER A 62 7.80 -3.68 4.39
C SER A 62 7.27 -4.54 5.54
N TYR A 63 6.24 -4.08 6.26
CA TYR A 63 5.87 -4.57 7.58
C TYR A 63 4.38 -4.98 7.62
N CYS A 64 3.80 -5.05 8.82
CA CYS A 64 2.42 -5.48 9.03
C CYS A 64 2.15 -6.86 8.37
N HIS A 65 1.21 -6.90 7.42
CA HIS A 65 0.86 -8.11 6.68
C HIS A 65 1.97 -8.55 5.72
N ALA A 66 2.97 -7.73 5.37
CA ALA A 66 4.08 -8.08 4.47
C ALA A 66 4.84 -9.33 4.93
N SER A 67 4.94 -9.52 6.24
CA SER A 67 5.51 -10.72 6.87
C SER A 67 4.69 -11.98 6.59
N GLN A 68 3.37 -11.82 6.45
CA GLN A 68 2.38 -12.85 6.16
C GLN A 68 2.18 -13.09 4.66
N LEU A 69 2.65 -12.18 3.80
CA LEU A 69 2.71 -12.33 2.34
C LEU A 69 3.78 -13.35 1.90
N ARG A 70 4.30 -14.15 2.83
CA ARG A 70 5.40 -15.10 2.66
C ARG A 70 4.93 -16.45 3.21
N ARG A 71 5.05 -17.54 2.45
CA ARG A 71 6.35 -18.15 2.13
C ARG A 71 6.21 -19.18 0.99
N ASN A 72 7.21 -19.27 0.12
CA ASN A 72 7.43 -20.42 -0.75
C ASN A 72 8.09 -21.59 0.04
N PHE A 73 7.41 -22.13 1.07
CA PHE A 73 7.87 -23.36 1.73
C PHE A 73 7.29 -24.63 1.06
N ARG A 74 6.26 -24.48 0.21
CA ARG A 74 5.45 -25.59 -0.31
C ARG A 74 5.08 -25.45 -1.80
N ASN A 75 5.80 -24.65 -2.59
CA ASN A 75 5.44 -24.27 -3.97
C ASN A 75 4.15 -23.43 -4.11
N ASP A 76 3.62 -22.88 -3.02
CA ASP A 76 2.45 -21.99 -3.06
C ASP A 76 2.76 -20.64 -3.75
N SER A 77 1.72 -19.97 -4.26
CA SER A 77 1.80 -18.60 -4.75
C SER A 77 2.27 -17.64 -3.64
N PHE A 78 3.20 -16.75 -3.96
CA PHE A 78 3.67 -15.70 -3.05
C PHE A 78 3.81 -14.37 -3.79
N VAL A 79 3.97 -13.28 -3.04
CA VAL A 79 4.11 -11.93 -3.62
C VAL A 79 5.46 -11.78 -4.28
N GLN A 80 5.45 -11.41 -5.55
CA GLN A 80 6.63 -11.20 -6.38
C GLN A 80 6.40 -10.04 -7.35
N LYS A 81 7.39 -9.74 -8.19
CA LYS A 81 7.27 -8.73 -9.25
C LYS A 81 6.02 -8.94 -10.10
N GLY A 82 5.21 -7.89 -10.24
CA GLY A 82 3.92 -7.88 -10.93
C GLY A 82 2.74 -8.46 -10.13
N SER A 83 2.92 -8.78 -8.86
CA SER A 83 1.79 -8.97 -7.94
C SER A 83 1.06 -7.65 -7.70
N ASN A 84 -0.21 -7.73 -7.31
CA ASN A 84 -1.03 -6.58 -6.92
C ASN A 84 -1.45 -6.76 -5.46
N LEU A 85 -1.31 -5.69 -4.68
CA LEU A 85 -1.85 -5.59 -3.33
C LEU A 85 -2.86 -4.44 -3.30
N VAL A 86 -4.03 -4.66 -2.71
CA VAL A 86 -5.05 -3.63 -2.53
C VAL A 86 -5.28 -3.45 -1.04
N PHE A 87 -4.93 -2.28 -0.52
CA PHE A 87 -5.10 -1.92 0.88
C PHE A 87 -6.48 -1.30 1.09
N VAL A 88 -7.24 -1.81 2.05
CA VAL A 88 -8.63 -1.44 2.28
C VAL A 88 -8.97 -1.28 3.75
N SER A 89 -10.04 -0.54 4.05
CA SER A 89 -10.58 -0.41 5.41
C SER A 89 -11.26 -1.68 5.89
N GLY A 90 -10.72 -2.26 6.97
CA GLY A 90 -11.31 -3.42 7.63
C GLY A 90 -12.69 -3.09 8.21
N GLN A 91 -12.85 -1.92 8.83
CA GLN A 91 -14.09 -1.46 9.44
C GLN A 91 -15.21 -1.25 8.42
N ASP A 92 -14.88 -0.69 7.25
CA ASP A 92 -15.86 -0.54 6.18
C ASP A 92 -16.18 -1.89 5.54
N ALA A 93 -15.19 -2.78 5.41
CA ALA A 93 -15.39 -4.13 4.93
C ALA A 93 -16.38 -4.92 5.82
N GLU A 94 -16.29 -4.78 7.15
CA GLU A 94 -17.27 -5.36 8.09
C GLU A 94 -18.70 -4.87 7.85
N LYS A 95 -18.86 -3.66 7.30
CA LYS A 95 -20.15 -3.06 6.93
C LYS A 95 -20.55 -3.35 5.48
N GLY A 96 -19.82 -4.23 4.79
CA GLY A 96 -20.12 -4.62 3.41
C GLY A 96 -19.56 -3.68 2.34
N MET A 97 -18.57 -2.85 2.68
CA MET A 97 -17.97 -1.86 1.77
C MET A 97 -16.48 -2.09 1.57
N LEU A 98 -16.03 -2.18 0.32
CA LEU A 98 -14.61 -2.19 -0.04
C LEU A 98 -14.12 -0.75 -0.22
N THR A 99 -13.75 -0.09 0.87
CA THR A 99 -13.14 1.25 0.84
C THR A 99 -11.62 1.13 0.66
N VAL A 100 -11.10 1.64 -0.45
CA VAL A 100 -9.71 1.43 -0.88
C VAL A 100 -8.83 2.61 -0.51
N ASP A 101 -7.70 2.33 0.13
CA ASP A 101 -6.67 3.34 0.43
C ASP A 101 -5.60 3.39 -0.64
N THR A 102 -5.14 2.23 -1.10
CA THR A 102 -4.00 2.13 -2.02
C THR A 102 -4.12 0.91 -2.90
N VAL A 103 -3.91 1.10 -4.19
CA VAL A 103 -3.59 0.04 -5.14
C VAL A 103 -2.07 0.03 -5.28
N PHE A 104 -1.43 -1.07 -4.92
CA PHE A 104 0.02 -1.23 -4.90
C PHE A 104 0.44 -2.34 -5.86
N HIS A 105 0.91 -1.94 -7.03
CA HIS A 105 1.51 -2.85 -8.00
C HIS A 105 2.99 -3.04 -7.68
N ILE A 106 3.43 -4.28 -7.55
CA ILE A 106 4.80 -4.60 -7.14
C ILE A 106 5.75 -4.48 -8.33
N ASN A 107 6.62 -3.47 -8.34
CA ASN A 107 7.70 -3.37 -9.32
C ASN A 107 8.81 -4.37 -9.00
N ASP A 108 9.29 -4.37 -7.77
CA ASP A 108 10.40 -5.22 -7.33
C ASP A 108 10.23 -5.64 -5.87
N ALA A 109 10.87 -6.75 -5.50
CA ALA A 109 10.86 -7.30 -4.16
C ALA A 109 12.30 -7.54 -3.71
N TYR A 110 12.71 -6.87 -2.63
CA TYR A 110 14.09 -6.89 -2.15
C TYR A 110 14.20 -7.64 -0.84
N ARG A 111 15.04 -8.66 -0.80
CA ARG A 111 15.27 -9.46 0.40
C ARG A 111 16.21 -8.73 1.36
N TRP A 112 15.83 -8.69 2.63
CA TRP A 112 16.68 -8.19 3.73
C TRP A 112 17.79 -9.21 4.02
N GLN A 113 18.96 -8.70 4.39
CA GLN A 113 20.06 -9.56 4.80
C GLN A 113 19.76 -10.15 6.19
N LYS A 114 20.30 -11.33 6.47
CA LYS A 114 20.07 -12.06 7.73
C LYS A 114 21.41 -12.44 8.34
N ASN A 115 21.45 -12.39 9.68
CA ASN A 115 22.61 -12.73 10.52
C ASN A 115 23.88 -11.90 10.22
N PRO A 116 23.92 -10.59 10.58
CA PRO A 116 22.88 -9.80 11.26
C PRO A 116 21.76 -9.34 10.31
N LEU A 117 20.65 -8.85 10.89
CA LEU A 117 19.57 -8.25 10.10
C LEU A 117 20.03 -6.91 9.53
N ASP A 118 19.95 -6.74 8.21
CA ASP A 118 20.38 -5.52 7.53
C ASP A 118 19.51 -5.21 6.29
N LEU A 119 19.55 -3.95 5.84
CA LEU A 119 18.82 -3.47 4.68
C LEU A 119 19.26 -4.18 3.40
N PRO A 120 18.35 -4.36 2.42
CA PRO A 120 18.75 -4.69 1.06
C PRO A 120 19.72 -3.64 0.50
N ASN A 121 20.73 -4.05 -0.28
CA ASN A 121 21.76 -3.15 -0.84
C ASN A 121 21.20 -1.90 -1.53
N LYS A 122 20.04 -2.06 -2.19
CA LYS A 122 19.28 -0.97 -2.84
C LYS A 122 19.01 0.21 -1.90
N PHE A 123 18.84 -0.04 -0.61
CA PHE A 123 18.49 0.96 0.40
C PHE A 123 19.65 1.32 1.34
N SER A 124 20.87 0.86 1.06
CA SER A 124 22.06 1.08 1.90
C SER A 124 22.33 2.57 2.18
N GLN A 125 22.06 3.46 1.22
CA GLN A 125 22.20 4.92 1.36
C GLN A 125 21.28 5.55 2.43
N HIS A 126 20.22 4.85 2.84
CA HIS A 126 19.29 5.29 3.88
C HIS A 126 19.71 4.80 5.27
N TYR A 127 20.66 3.86 5.34
CA TYR A 127 21.02 3.21 6.60
C TYR A 127 21.61 4.21 7.60
N PHE A 128 20.99 4.32 8.78
CA PHE A 128 21.35 5.31 9.80
C PHE A 128 21.42 6.77 9.32
N ASN A 129 20.70 7.10 8.24
CA ASN A 129 20.64 8.46 7.72
C ASN A 129 19.48 9.24 8.35
N ASP A 130 19.79 10.15 9.27
CA ASP A 130 18.83 10.99 9.99
C ASP A 130 18.11 12.02 9.11
N LYS A 131 18.60 12.27 7.89
CA LYS A 131 17.93 13.12 6.89
C LYS A 131 17.00 12.34 5.95
N SER A 132 16.99 11.01 6.07
CA SER A 132 16.17 10.14 5.22
C SER A 132 14.82 9.89 5.87
N ASP A 133 13.76 10.47 5.33
CA ASP A 133 12.39 10.17 5.73
C ASP A 133 12.08 8.67 5.64
N LEU A 134 12.54 8.02 4.57
CA LEU A 134 12.42 6.56 4.41
C LEU A 134 13.12 5.79 5.54
N TRP A 135 14.19 6.31 6.12
CA TRP A 135 14.84 5.69 7.27
C TRP A 135 14.04 5.96 8.55
N ASN A 136 13.76 7.23 8.80
CA ASN A 136 13.16 7.73 10.04
C ASN A 136 11.73 7.26 10.26
N ARG A 137 10.98 7.04 9.18
CA ARG A 137 9.54 6.73 9.21
C ARG A 137 9.22 5.32 8.74
N HIS A 138 10.21 4.56 8.25
CA HIS A 138 10.00 3.20 7.73
C HIS A 138 11.16 2.23 8.01
N LEU A 139 12.33 2.38 7.39
CA LEU A 139 13.33 1.29 7.35
C LEU A 139 14.01 0.97 8.70
N LYS A 140 13.97 1.87 9.68
CA LYS A 140 14.70 1.70 10.95
C LYS A 140 14.09 0.68 11.92
N PHE A 141 12.76 0.45 11.90
CA PHE A 141 12.04 -0.32 12.93
C PHE A 141 12.68 -1.66 13.33
N PRO A 142 13.00 -2.56 12.38
CA PRO A 142 13.65 -3.83 12.69
C PRO A 142 15.04 -3.72 13.29
N ILE A 143 15.74 -2.61 13.05
CA ILE A 143 17.16 -2.46 13.39
C ILE A 143 17.30 -1.67 14.68
N THR A 144 16.73 -0.46 14.76
CA THR A 144 16.91 0.44 15.90
C THR A 144 15.90 0.18 17.00
N GLU A 145 14.64 -0.12 16.64
CA GLU A 145 13.55 -0.29 17.60
C GLU A 145 13.32 -1.76 17.96
N LYS A 146 13.97 -2.68 17.24
CA LYS A 146 13.83 -4.14 17.38
C LYS A 146 12.38 -4.63 17.25
N VAL A 147 11.55 -3.89 16.53
CA VAL A 147 10.18 -4.26 16.15
C VAL A 147 10.19 -4.73 14.70
N HIS A 148 9.46 -5.79 14.35
CA HIS A 148 9.52 -6.41 13.02
C HIS A 148 10.87 -7.06 12.67
N ASP A 149 11.62 -7.56 13.65
CA ASP A 149 12.88 -8.33 13.47
C ASP A 149 12.75 -9.54 12.49
N SER A 150 11.54 -10.06 12.35
CA SER A 150 11.17 -11.11 11.41
C SER A 150 10.96 -10.65 9.96
N VAL A 151 11.09 -9.34 9.66
CA VAL A 151 11.05 -8.80 8.30
C VAL A 151 12.02 -9.56 7.40
N SER A 152 11.64 -9.80 6.15
CA SER A 152 12.48 -10.57 5.23
C SER A 152 12.58 -9.99 3.83
N HIS A 153 11.61 -9.21 3.39
CA HIS A 153 11.61 -8.48 2.14
C HIS A 153 10.91 -7.13 2.35
N THR A 154 11.25 -6.21 1.47
CA THR A 154 10.57 -4.95 1.24
C THR A 154 10.15 -4.91 -0.21
N TYR A 155 8.96 -4.39 -0.47
CA TYR A 155 8.39 -4.30 -1.80
C TYR A 155 8.38 -2.86 -2.27
N GLU A 156 8.66 -2.69 -3.56
CA GLU A 156 8.71 -1.40 -4.23
C GLU A 156 7.51 -1.25 -5.16
N ALA A 157 6.84 -0.10 -5.07
CA ALA A 157 5.72 0.22 -5.94
C ALA A 157 6.17 0.50 -7.37
N LYS A 158 5.35 0.10 -8.34
CA LYS A 158 5.49 0.47 -9.74
C LYS A 158 4.96 1.88 -9.96
N LYS A 159 5.83 2.76 -10.44
CA LYS A 159 5.51 4.15 -10.75
C LYS A 159 4.62 4.25 -11.98
N TYR A 160 3.80 5.30 -12.02
CA TYR A 160 3.06 5.66 -13.21
C TYR A 160 4.01 5.97 -14.38
N ARG A 161 3.65 5.45 -15.56
CA ARG A 161 4.23 5.87 -16.83
C ARG A 161 3.11 5.93 -17.88
N PRO A 162 3.09 6.93 -18.78
CA PRO A 162 2.03 7.02 -19.80
C PRO A 162 1.90 5.80 -20.70
N ASP A 163 3.00 5.06 -20.90
CA ASP A 163 3.08 3.86 -21.73
C ASP A 163 2.76 2.55 -20.98
N ASN A 164 2.44 2.62 -19.68
CA ASN A 164 2.23 1.45 -18.83
C ASN A 164 0.92 1.57 -18.02
N PRO A 165 -0.09 0.72 -18.30
CA PRO A 165 -1.36 0.78 -17.57
C PRO A 165 -1.27 0.22 -16.14
N GLU A 166 -0.17 -0.46 -15.79
CA GLU A 166 0.03 -1.01 -14.45
C GLU A 166 0.90 -0.09 -13.61
N TYR A 167 0.31 0.51 -12.59
CA TYR A 167 1.00 1.38 -11.65
C TYR A 167 0.30 1.38 -10.29
N SER A 168 1.00 1.82 -9.27
CA SER A 168 0.44 2.06 -7.94
C SER A 168 -0.21 3.44 -7.87
N PHE A 169 -1.32 3.54 -7.14
CA PHE A 169 -2.02 4.80 -6.93
C PHE A 169 -2.87 4.78 -5.65
N LEU A 170 -3.21 5.96 -5.10
CA LEU A 170 -4.27 6.11 -4.11
C LEU A 170 -5.56 6.51 -4.86
N PRO A 171 -6.61 5.68 -4.85
CA PRO A 171 -7.87 5.99 -5.56
C PRO A 171 -8.77 6.92 -4.75
N LEU A 172 -9.21 8.00 -5.37
CA LEU A 172 -10.12 8.98 -4.80
C LEU A 172 -11.32 9.23 -5.72
N GLU A 173 -12.48 9.44 -5.10
CA GLU A 173 -13.64 10.01 -5.77
C GLU A 173 -13.46 11.52 -6.00
N LYS A 174 -14.36 12.14 -6.78
CA LYS A 174 -14.31 13.59 -7.08
C LYS A 174 -14.23 14.48 -5.85
N SER A 175 -14.92 14.05 -4.80
CA SER A 175 -15.00 14.77 -3.52
C SER A 175 -13.72 14.69 -2.70
N GLY A 176 -12.70 13.94 -3.16
CA GLY A 176 -11.45 13.74 -2.44
C GLY A 176 -11.55 12.70 -1.31
N ILE A 177 -12.65 11.94 -1.24
CA ILE A 177 -12.78 10.80 -0.34
C ILE A 177 -12.27 9.53 -1.03
N ARG A 178 -11.90 8.52 -0.22
CA ARG A 178 -11.50 7.20 -0.72
C ARG A 178 -12.61 6.59 -1.59
N THR A 179 -12.20 5.90 -2.65
CA THR A 179 -13.11 5.11 -3.46
C THR A 179 -13.68 3.94 -2.68
N SER A 180 -15.00 3.80 -2.68
CA SER A 180 -15.70 2.70 -2.01
C SER A 180 -16.59 1.91 -2.97
N ILE A 181 -16.58 0.58 -2.84
CA ILE A 181 -17.41 -0.34 -3.63
C ILE A 181 -18.27 -1.18 -2.69
N SER A 182 -19.60 -1.15 -2.84
CA SER A 182 -20.49 -2.08 -2.11
C SER A 182 -20.19 -3.52 -2.52
N PHE A 183 -20.11 -4.42 -1.54
CA PHE A 183 -19.95 -5.85 -1.78
C PHE A 183 -21.11 -6.44 -2.60
N GLU A 184 -22.28 -5.82 -2.61
CA GLU A 184 -23.39 -6.24 -3.48
C GLU A 184 -23.03 -6.15 -4.96
N ASN A 185 -22.16 -5.20 -5.32
CA ASN A 185 -21.68 -5.00 -6.69
C ASN A 185 -20.48 -5.89 -7.03
N ILE A 186 -19.86 -6.57 -6.05
CA ILE A 186 -18.73 -7.46 -6.27
C ILE A 186 -19.25 -8.85 -6.66
N PRO A 187 -18.69 -9.50 -7.70
CA PRO A 187 -19.06 -10.86 -8.07
C PRO A 187 -19.03 -11.81 -6.87
N ARG A 188 -20.07 -12.64 -6.74
CA ARG A 188 -20.32 -13.48 -5.56
C ARG A 188 -19.11 -14.30 -5.13
N GLU A 189 -18.38 -14.87 -6.08
CA GLU A 189 -17.20 -15.71 -5.82
C GLU A 189 -16.06 -14.91 -5.16
N ILE A 190 -15.76 -13.73 -5.71
CA ILE A 190 -14.73 -12.82 -5.16
C ILE A 190 -15.18 -12.32 -3.79
N ARG A 191 -16.45 -11.91 -3.67
CA ARG A 191 -17.03 -11.46 -2.40
C ARG A 191 -16.86 -12.51 -1.30
N ASN A 192 -17.15 -13.78 -1.58
CA ASN A 192 -17.00 -14.85 -0.58
C ASN A 192 -15.55 -15.00 -0.09
N LYS A 193 -14.57 -14.84 -0.99
CA LYS A 193 -13.14 -14.86 -0.61
C LYS A 193 -12.76 -13.67 0.27
N ILE A 194 -13.31 -12.50 -0.01
CA ILE A 194 -13.09 -11.27 0.78
C ILE A 194 -13.72 -11.42 2.16
N THR A 195 -15.01 -11.75 2.23
CA THR A 195 -15.79 -11.73 3.49
C THR A 195 -15.30 -12.73 4.53
N THR A 196 -14.78 -13.88 4.09
CA THR A 196 -14.18 -14.89 4.98
C THR A 196 -12.85 -14.45 5.61
N ARG A 197 -12.28 -13.31 5.17
CA ARG A 197 -10.95 -12.85 5.57
C ARG A 197 -10.94 -11.48 6.27
N ILE A 198 -12.05 -10.74 6.29
CA ILE A 198 -12.15 -9.39 6.88
C ILE A 198 -11.65 -9.35 8.33
N LYS A 199 -12.14 -10.28 9.16
CA LYS A 199 -11.75 -10.42 10.58
C LYS A 199 -10.55 -11.35 10.76
N GLY A 200 -10.03 -11.88 9.66
CA GLY A 200 -8.97 -12.87 9.68
C GLY A 200 -7.61 -12.22 9.89
N LYS A 201 -6.69 -12.99 10.47
CA LYS A 201 -5.28 -12.59 10.54
C LYS A 201 -4.65 -12.38 9.16
N TYR A 202 -5.18 -13.07 8.14
CA TYR A 202 -4.56 -13.19 6.82
C TYR A 202 -5.32 -12.39 5.74
N PRO A 203 -4.59 -11.74 4.81
CA PRO A 203 -5.16 -11.11 3.63
C PRO A 203 -6.01 -12.06 2.77
N ALA A 204 -6.92 -11.50 1.96
CA ALA A 204 -7.69 -12.28 1.01
C ALA A 204 -6.88 -12.53 -0.27
N LEU A 205 -6.59 -13.80 -0.57
CA LEU A 205 -5.88 -14.23 -1.77
C LEU A 205 -6.83 -14.29 -2.98
N LEU A 206 -6.46 -13.61 -4.06
CA LEU A 206 -7.16 -13.61 -5.33
C LEU A 206 -6.26 -14.13 -6.46
N SER A 207 -6.87 -14.75 -7.46
CA SER A 207 -6.22 -14.99 -8.76
C SER A 207 -6.03 -13.67 -9.53
N GLN A 208 -5.21 -13.71 -10.59
CA GLN A 208 -5.01 -12.55 -11.46
C GLN A 208 -6.34 -12.02 -12.01
N ILE A 209 -7.19 -12.89 -12.57
CA ILE A 209 -8.48 -12.50 -13.16
C ILE A 209 -9.38 -11.82 -12.13
N GLU A 210 -9.46 -12.37 -10.92
CA GLU A 210 -10.26 -11.80 -9.83
C GLU A 210 -9.72 -10.43 -9.38
N MET A 211 -8.40 -10.29 -9.31
CA MET A 211 -7.77 -9.03 -8.96
C MET A 211 -7.96 -7.97 -10.05
N ASP A 212 -7.88 -8.34 -11.34
CA ASP A 212 -8.12 -7.44 -12.46
C ASP A 212 -9.56 -6.91 -12.45
N ILE A 213 -10.53 -7.76 -12.09
CA ILE A 213 -11.93 -7.33 -11.87
C ILE A 213 -12.00 -6.28 -10.76
N ILE A 214 -11.38 -6.52 -9.61
CA ILE A 214 -11.38 -5.56 -8.49
C ILE A 214 -10.72 -4.24 -8.89
N ILE A 215 -9.54 -4.27 -9.53
CA ILE A 215 -8.84 -3.06 -9.98
C ILE A 215 -9.67 -2.30 -11.04
N SER A 216 -10.32 -3.01 -11.95
CA SER A 216 -11.23 -2.40 -12.93
C SER A 216 -12.40 -1.68 -12.25
N MET A 217 -13.03 -2.30 -11.25
CA MET A 217 -14.09 -1.66 -10.47
C MET A 217 -13.59 -0.43 -9.70
N ILE A 218 -12.37 -0.47 -9.16
CA ILE A 218 -11.72 0.68 -8.51
C ILE A 218 -11.51 1.81 -9.52
N ASN A 219 -10.94 1.51 -10.69
CA ASN A 219 -10.70 2.50 -11.74
C ASN A 219 -11.99 3.14 -12.26
N GLN A 220 -13.09 2.40 -12.36
CA GLN A 220 -14.39 2.95 -12.78
C GLN A 220 -15.00 3.93 -11.78
N LYS A 221 -14.66 3.78 -10.49
CA LYS A 221 -15.18 4.63 -9.40
C LYS A 221 -14.22 5.77 -9.03
N SER A 222 -12.92 5.57 -9.24
CA SER A 222 -11.87 6.55 -8.98
C SER A 222 -11.86 7.60 -10.08
N GLN A 223 -12.06 8.86 -9.73
CA GLN A 223 -11.90 9.97 -10.66
C GLN A 223 -10.50 10.56 -10.58
N ILE A 224 -9.94 10.59 -9.37
CA ILE A 224 -8.61 11.08 -9.09
C ILE A 224 -7.76 9.88 -8.65
N GLN A 225 -6.60 9.71 -9.26
CA GLN A 225 -5.60 8.74 -8.84
C GLN A 225 -4.33 9.50 -8.44
N VAL A 226 -3.95 9.42 -7.17
CA VAL A 226 -2.69 10.03 -6.70
C VAL A 226 -1.55 9.11 -7.10
N LEU A 227 -0.58 9.63 -7.86
CA LEU A 227 0.45 8.83 -8.52
C LEU A 227 1.81 8.85 -7.82
N GLY A 228 2.15 9.96 -7.17
CA GLY A 228 3.49 10.18 -6.63
C GLY A 228 3.75 11.63 -6.25
N ASP A 229 5.02 11.94 -5.99
CA ASP A 229 5.50 13.27 -5.58
C ASP A 229 4.74 13.85 -4.37
N ILE A 230 4.34 12.96 -3.46
CA ILE A 230 3.49 13.30 -2.32
C ILE A 230 4.32 14.04 -1.28
N ILE A 231 3.99 15.30 -1.05
CA ILE A 231 4.63 16.18 -0.09
C ILE A 231 3.57 16.71 0.86
N LEU A 232 3.80 16.58 2.18
CA LEU A 232 2.91 17.13 3.19
C LEU A 232 2.81 18.65 3.06
N SER A 233 1.59 19.18 3.15
CA SER A 233 1.39 20.63 3.24
C SER A 233 1.85 21.13 4.62
N GLU A 234 2.56 22.26 4.66
CA GLU A 234 3.27 22.80 5.84
C GLU A 234 2.40 22.96 7.11
N GLN A 235 1.07 22.96 6.99
CA GLN A 235 0.15 23.15 8.12
C GLN A 235 0.11 21.99 9.14
N ILE A 236 0.68 20.82 8.84
CA ILE A 236 0.65 19.66 9.76
C ILE A 236 1.97 19.46 10.52
N ALA A 237 3.02 20.24 10.23
CA ALA A 237 4.30 20.12 10.94
C ALA A 237 4.23 20.43 12.46
N PHE A 238 3.12 21.02 12.94
CA PHE A 238 2.95 21.43 14.34
C PHE A 238 2.13 20.47 15.22
N TYR A 239 1.45 19.47 14.66
CA TYR A 239 0.47 18.67 15.43
C TYR A 239 0.96 17.32 15.98
N TYR A 240 2.17 16.87 15.63
CA TYR A 240 2.68 15.56 16.06
C TYR A 240 3.14 15.46 17.53
N LYS A 241 2.68 16.36 18.40
CA LYS A 241 3.00 16.28 19.83
C LYS A 241 2.03 15.48 20.69
N LYS A 242 0.82 15.13 20.23
CA LYS A 242 -0.10 14.22 20.95
C LYS A 242 -1.14 13.60 20.01
N CYS A 243 -0.98 12.32 19.69
CA CYS A 243 -2.08 11.37 19.56
C CYS A 243 -1.81 10.23 20.53
#